data_AF-A0A8G1ZHT5-F1
#
_entry.id   AF-A0A8G1ZHT5-F1
#
_cell.length_a   1.000
_cell.length_b   1.000
_cell.length_c   1.000
_cell.angle_alpha   90.00
_cell.angle_beta   90.00
_cell.angle_gamma   90.00
#
_symmetry.space_group_name_H-M   'P 1'
#
loop_
_entity.id
_entity.type
_entity.pdbx_description
1 polymer ?
#
loop_
_entity_poly.entity_id
_entity_poly.type
_entity_poly.pdbx_seq_one_letter_code
_entity_poly.pdbx_strand_id
1 'polypeptide(L)'
;MLMQLTRDHDALRGMMGEFAHIMRTRGPEALPDIARRRIAFSQLFRDHMGREDALVVALRSGSTAAQADSVMRDHSRAMVALFLRYSDHIKDWTPAQITQDWHGYRDAVLELQQGLLDRMTWEERHLHPLMVDAPRRAA
;
A
#
# COMPACT_ATOMS: atom_id res chain seq x y z
N MET A 1 -7.11 14.76 -8.04
CA MET A 1 -7.09 13.57 -7.14
C MET A 1 -6.36 12.40 -7.78
N LEU A 2 -6.70 11.94 -8.99
CA LEU A 2 -5.98 10.82 -9.61
C LEU A 2 -4.46 11.05 -9.78
N MET A 3 -4.03 12.22 -10.27
CA MET A 3 -2.61 12.57 -10.32
C MET A 3 -1.92 12.60 -8.94
N GLN A 4 -2.70 12.72 -7.85
CA GLN A 4 -2.15 12.59 -6.50
C GLN A 4 -1.97 11.11 -6.14
N LEU A 5 -2.93 10.24 -6.48
CA LEU A 5 -2.79 8.79 -6.27
C LEU A 5 -1.57 8.21 -7.00
N THR A 6 -1.35 8.59 -8.26
CA THR A 6 -0.16 8.16 -9.00
C THR A 6 1.13 8.65 -8.34
N ARG A 7 1.17 9.91 -7.89
CA ARG A 7 2.32 10.45 -7.16
C ARG A 7 2.55 9.75 -5.83
N ASP A 8 1.47 9.38 -5.14
CA ASP A 8 1.55 8.60 -3.91
C ASP A 8 2.13 7.21 -4.19
N HIS A 9 1.71 6.53 -5.27
CA HIS A 9 2.28 5.24 -5.68
C HIS A 9 3.78 5.34 -5.98
N ASP A 10 4.20 6.35 -6.73
CA ASP A 10 5.61 6.56 -7.05
C ASP A 10 6.45 6.82 -5.79
N ALA A 11 5.92 7.61 -4.85
CA ALA A 11 6.57 7.84 -3.56
C ALA A 11 6.64 6.56 -2.72
N LEU A 12 5.56 5.78 -2.63
CA LEU A 12 5.54 4.49 -1.94
C LEU A 12 6.55 3.50 -2.55
N ARG A 13 6.59 3.38 -3.88
CA ARG A 13 7.58 2.58 -4.62
C ARG A 13 9.01 3.01 -4.31
N GLY A 14 9.27 4.32 -4.33
CA GLY A 14 10.57 4.88 -3.96
C GLY A 14 11.00 4.49 -2.55
N MET A 15 10.13 4.70 -1.56
CA MET A 15 10.40 4.34 -0.17
C MET A 15 10.65 2.83 -0.01
N MET A 16 9.88 1.98 -0.67
CA MET A 16 10.10 0.51 -0.64
C MET A 16 11.46 0.12 -1.22
N GLY A 17 11.86 0.73 -2.34
CA GLY A 17 13.19 0.52 -2.92
C GLY A 17 14.32 0.93 -1.98
N GLU A 18 14.16 2.08 -1.29
CA GLU A 18 15.13 2.54 -0.29
C GLU A 18 15.22 1.59 0.91
N PHE A 19 14.08 1.05 1.39
CA PHE A 19 14.07 0.02 2.43
C PHE A 19 14.84 -1.22 2.02
N ALA A 20 14.51 -1.79 0.87
CA ALA A 20 15.16 -2.99 0.36
C ALA A 20 16.66 -2.79 0.21
N HIS A 21 17.07 -1.60 -0.27
CA HIS A 21 18.48 -1.24 -0.37
C HIS A 21 19.18 -1.20 0.99
N ILE A 22 18.62 -0.48 1.97
CA ILE A 22 19.19 -0.35 3.31
C ILE A 22 19.31 -1.71 4.00
N MET A 23 18.25 -2.53 3.94
CA MET A 23 18.23 -3.84 4.57
C MET A 23 19.30 -4.77 4.00
N ARG A 24 19.61 -4.64 2.71
CA ARG A 24 20.64 -5.41 2.03
C ARG A 24 22.06 -4.91 2.35
N THR A 25 22.27 -3.59 2.47
CA THR A 25 23.63 -3.02 2.58
C THR A 25 24.13 -2.85 4.00
N ARG A 26 23.23 -2.68 4.98
CA ARG A 26 23.60 -2.39 6.37
C ARG A 26 23.26 -3.53 7.34
N GLY A 27 22.36 -4.44 6.99
CA GLY A 27 22.02 -5.53 7.90
C GLY A 27 21.31 -5.05 9.19
N PRO A 28 21.40 -5.80 10.31
CA PRO A 28 20.64 -5.54 11.54
C PRO A 28 20.87 -4.16 12.16
N GLU A 29 22.03 -3.55 11.97
CA GLU A 29 22.36 -2.22 12.51
C GLU A 29 21.47 -1.10 11.92
N ALA A 30 20.81 -1.36 10.80
CA ALA A 30 19.85 -0.43 10.20
C ALA A 30 18.46 -0.44 10.86
N LEU A 31 18.21 -1.28 11.87
CA LEU A 31 16.92 -1.39 12.56
C LEU A 31 16.33 -0.03 12.98
N PRO A 32 17.08 0.90 13.61
CA PRO A 32 16.55 2.23 13.95
C PRO A 32 16.14 3.06 12.72
N ASP A 33 16.91 2.98 11.63
CA ASP A 33 16.61 3.68 10.38
C ASP A 33 15.36 3.10 9.72
N ILE A 34 15.22 1.78 9.73
CA ILE A 34 14.06 1.05 9.21
C ILE A 34 12.81 1.39 10.01
N ALA A 35 12.90 1.46 11.35
CA ALA A 35 11.79 1.84 12.20
C ALA A 35 11.27 3.25 11.87
N ARG A 36 12.17 4.24 11.74
CA ARG A 36 11.81 5.62 11.36
C ARG A 36 11.15 5.69 9.99
N ARG A 37 11.71 4.99 9.00
CA ARG A 37 11.15 4.92 7.64
C ARG A 37 9.79 4.23 7.63
N ARG A 38 9.55 3.24 8.51
CA ARG A 38 8.26 2.52 8.58
C ARG A 38 7.15 3.44 9.04
N ILE A 39 7.45 4.36 9.95
CA ILE A 39 6.51 5.39 10.39
C ILE A 39 6.13 6.30 9.21
N ALA A 40 7.13 6.84 8.51
CA ALA A 40 6.90 7.72 7.36
C ALA A 40 6.11 7.01 6.25
N PHE A 41 6.45 5.75 5.96
CA PHE A 41 5.74 4.91 4.99
C PHE A 41 4.28 4.70 5.40
N SER A 42 4.04 4.34 6.68
CA SER A 42 2.69 4.11 7.20
C SER A 42 1.83 5.37 7.16
N GLN A 43 2.42 6.55 7.36
CA GLN A 43 1.73 7.84 7.24
C GLN A 43 1.32 8.10 5.78
N LEU A 44 2.26 8.00 4.84
CA LEU A 44 1.97 8.18 3.42
C LEU A 44 0.92 7.18 2.92
N PHE A 45 1.05 5.91 3.31
CA PHE A 45 0.10 4.86 2.94
C PHE A 45 -1.29 5.16 3.50
N ARG A 46 -1.41 5.57 4.77
CA ARG A 46 -2.71 5.94 5.36
C ARG A 46 -3.36 7.10 4.62
N ASP A 47 -2.57 8.13 4.30
CA ASP A 47 -3.08 9.31 3.59
C ASP A 47 -3.54 8.96 2.17
N HIS A 48 -2.79 8.10 1.49
CA HIS A 48 -3.15 7.53 0.20
C HIS A 48 -4.47 6.75 0.29
N MET A 49 -4.59 5.83 1.27
CA MET A 49 -5.82 5.06 1.50
C MET A 49 -7.03 5.94 1.78
N GLY A 50 -6.87 7.03 2.56
CA GLY A 50 -7.96 7.98 2.81
C GLY A 50 -8.44 8.69 1.55
N ARG A 51 -7.53 9.00 0.62
CA ARG A 51 -7.88 9.59 -0.68
C ARG A 51 -8.57 8.58 -1.60
N GLU A 52 -8.09 7.34 -1.60
CA GLU A 52 -8.67 6.27 -2.40
C GLU A 52 -10.07 5.90 -1.92
N ASP A 53 -10.27 5.74 -0.61
CA ASP A 53 -11.58 5.44 -0.01
C ASP A 53 -12.61 6.52 -0.34
N ALA A 54 -12.24 7.80 -0.26
CA ALA A 54 -13.13 8.91 -0.65
C ALA A 54 -13.60 8.79 -2.12
N LEU A 55 -12.72 8.33 -3.03
CA LEU A 55 -13.08 8.12 -4.43
C LEU A 55 -13.92 6.86 -4.63
N VAL A 56 -13.64 5.78 -3.91
CA VAL A 56 -14.46 4.57 -3.92
C VAL A 56 -15.88 4.87 -3.42
N VAL A 57 -16.01 5.65 -2.34
CA VAL A 57 -17.31 6.11 -1.84
C VAL A 57 -18.04 6.95 -2.89
N ALA A 58 -17.33 7.87 -3.56
CA ALA A 58 -17.93 8.66 -4.63
C ALA A 58 -18.45 7.79 -5.78
N LEU A 59 -17.67 6.79 -6.22
CA LEU A 59 -18.04 5.82 -7.26
C LEU A 59 -19.28 5.00 -6.88
N ARG A 60 -19.38 4.54 -5.63
CA ARG A 60 -20.56 3.80 -5.12
C ARG A 60 -21.84 4.63 -5.18
N SER A 61 -21.73 5.95 -5.02
CA SER A 61 -22.86 6.87 -5.05
C SER A 61 -23.19 7.42 -6.46
N GLY A 62 -22.39 7.07 -7.46
CA GLY A 62 -22.43 7.62 -8.82
C GLY A 62 -23.30 6.82 -9.79
N SER A 63 -23.53 7.39 -10.97
CA SER A 63 -24.29 6.74 -12.05
C SER A 63 -23.60 5.49 -12.63
N THR A 64 -22.31 5.33 -12.39
CA THR A 64 -21.50 4.18 -12.83
C THR A 64 -21.36 3.08 -11.76
N ALA A 65 -22.05 3.20 -10.62
CA ALA A 65 -21.90 2.28 -9.49
C ALA A 65 -22.09 0.81 -9.87
N ALA A 66 -23.11 0.49 -10.69
CA ALA A 66 -23.38 -0.88 -11.13
C ALA A 66 -22.24 -1.46 -11.98
N GLN A 67 -21.56 -0.63 -12.79
CA GLN A 67 -20.44 -1.05 -13.63
C GLN A 67 -19.16 -1.21 -12.81
N ALA A 68 -18.98 -0.39 -11.77
CA ALA A 68 -17.81 -0.43 -10.88
C ALA A 68 -17.89 -1.50 -9.78
N ASP A 69 -19.08 -2.09 -9.53
CA ASP A 69 -19.39 -2.90 -8.36
C ASP A 69 -18.45 -4.10 -8.15
N SER A 70 -18.13 -4.86 -9.20
CA SER A 70 -17.17 -5.96 -9.11
C SER A 70 -15.77 -5.48 -8.73
N VAL A 71 -15.29 -4.42 -9.39
CA VAL A 71 -13.95 -3.83 -9.13
C VAL A 71 -13.87 -3.32 -7.69
N MET A 72 -14.92 -2.66 -7.19
CA MET A 72 -14.95 -2.16 -5.81
C MET A 72 -14.95 -3.28 -4.78
N ARG A 73 -15.69 -4.36 -5.01
CA ARG A 73 -15.65 -5.53 -4.11
C ARG A 73 -14.28 -6.19 -4.10
N ASP A 74 -13.64 -6.33 -5.26
CA ASP A 74 -12.32 -6.94 -5.36
C ASP A 74 -11.27 -6.09 -4.65
N HIS A 75 -11.35 -4.77 -4.83
CA HIS A 75 -10.53 -3.82 -4.09
C HIS A 75 -10.73 -3.95 -2.58
N SER A 76 -11.97 -3.91 -2.07
CA SER A 76 -12.23 -4.05 -0.62
C SER A 76 -11.69 -5.37 -0.05
N ARG A 77 -11.85 -6.50 -0.75
CA ARG A 77 -11.30 -7.79 -0.28
C ARG A 77 -9.77 -7.78 -0.27
N ALA A 78 -9.15 -7.22 -1.30
CA ALA A 78 -7.69 -7.12 -1.37
C ALA A 78 -7.12 -6.24 -0.24
N MET A 79 -7.80 -5.15 0.10
CA MET A 79 -7.36 -4.27 1.20
C MET A 79 -7.43 -4.96 2.56
N VAL A 80 -8.50 -5.73 2.83
CA VAL A 80 -8.59 -6.54 4.05
C VAL A 80 -7.45 -7.57 4.11
N ALA A 81 -7.16 -8.25 2.99
CA ALA A 81 -6.08 -9.23 2.93
C ALA A 81 -4.69 -8.60 3.14
N LEU A 82 -4.44 -7.39 2.63
CA LEU A 82 -3.20 -6.65 2.88
C LEU A 82 -3.09 -6.23 4.35
N PHE A 83 -4.17 -5.75 4.95
CA PHE A 83 -4.19 -5.39 6.36
C PHE A 83 -3.87 -6.58 7.27
N LEU A 84 -4.50 -7.73 7.02
CA LEU A 84 -4.26 -8.95 7.80
C LEU A 84 -2.80 -9.41 7.69
N ARG A 85 -2.25 -9.47 6.47
CA ARG A 85 -0.83 -9.83 6.27
C ARG A 85 0.13 -8.86 6.96
N TYR A 86 -0.16 -7.56 6.94
CA TYR A 86 0.65 -6.59 7.67
C TYR A 86 0.54 -6.78 9.19
N SER A 87 -0.67 -7.06 9.69
CA SER A 87 -0.91 -7.34 11.11
C SER A 87 -0.13 -8.57 11.57
N ASP A 88 -0.17 -9.65 10.80
CA ASP A 88 0.58 -10.88 11.10
C ASP A 88 2.08 -10.61 11.11
N HIS A 89 2.60 -9.88 10.10
CA HIS A 89 4.00 -9.49 10.08
C HIS A 89 4.44 -8.68 11.31
N ILE A 90 3.62 -7.75 11.82
CA ILE A 90 3.92 -7.01 13.05
C ILE A 90 3.98 -7.94 14.26
N LYS A 91 3.07 -8.91 14.31
CA LYS A 91 2.96 -9.86 15.41
C LYS A 91 4.13 -10.85 15.42
N ASP A 92 4.53 -11.30 14.24
CA ASP A 92 5.53 -12.36 14.04
C ASP A 92 6.98 -11.87 14.09
N TRP A 93 7.22 -10.57 13.86
CA TRP A 93 8.56 -9.98 13.82
C TRP A 93 8.79 -9.00 14.98
N THR A 94 8.98 -9.55 16.18
CA THR A 94 9.45 -8.77 17.34
C THR A 94 10.92 -8.35 17.18
N PRO A 95 11.40 -7.31 17.91
CA PRO A 95 12.81 -6.92 17.84
C PRO A 95 13.80 -8.05 18.14
N ALA A 96 13.44 -8.95 19.05
CA ALA A 96 14.23 -10.14 19.37
C ALA A 96 14.31 -11.10 18.17
N GLN A 97 13.19 -11.41 17.54
CA GLN A 97 13.14 -12.26 16.34
C GLN A 97 13.89 -11.64 15.16
N ILE A 98 13.75 -10.33 14.93
CA ILE A 98 14.47 -9.64 13.85
C ILE A 98 15.98 -9.72 14.05
N THR A 99 16.45 -9.60 15.30
CA THR A 99 17.88 -9.71 15.61
C THR A 99 18.38 -11.14 15.41
N GLN A 100 17.56 -12.13 15.78
CA GLN A 100 17.89 -13.55 15.64
C GLN A 100 17.87 -14.04 14.19
N ASP A 101 16.92 -13.56 13.39
CA ASP A 101 16.74 -13.93 11.99
C ASP A 101 16.51 -12.70 11.10
N TRP A 102 17.63 -12.03 10.82
CA TRP A 102 17.63 -10.86 9.96
C TRP A 102 17.23 -11.18 8.52
N HIS A 103 17.71 -12.30 7.99
CA HIS A 103 17.46 -12.68 6.61
C HIS A 103 15.99 -13.01 6.40
N GLY A 104 15.38 -13.78 7.30
CA GLY A 104 13.95 -14.05 7.29
C GLY A 104 13.12 -12.78 7.43
N TYR A 105 13.51 -11.86 8.32
CA TYR A 105 12.81 -10.57 8.44
C TYR A 105 12.85 -9.78 7.14
N ARG A 106 14.03 -9.70 6.50
CA ARG A 106 14.18 -9.04 5.21
C ARG A 106 13.29 -9.66 4.15
N ASP A 107 13.32 -10.97 4.03
CA ASP A 107 12.56 -11.67 2.99
C ASP A 107 11.04 -11.48 3.22
N ALA A 108 10.58 -11.52 4.48
CA ALA A 108 9.19 -11.22 4.84
C ALA A 108 8.78 -9.77 4.54
N VAL A 109 9.67 -8.79 4.76
CA VAL A 109 9.42 -7.38 4.37
C VAL A 109 9.30 -7.27 2.85
N LEU A 110 10.19 -7.92 2.08
CA LEU A 110 10.16 -7.87 0.62
C LEU A 110 8.90 -8.52 0.05
N GLU A 111 8.42 -9.61 0.65
CA GLU A 111 7.15 -10.25 0.26
C GLU A 111 5.96 -9.30 0.47
N LEU A 112 5.88 -8.60 1.61
CA LEU A 112 4.85 -7.58 1.83
C LEU A 112 4.91 -6.45 0.81
N GLN A 113 6.12 -5.97 0.51
CA GLN A 113 6.32 -4.93 -0.49
C GLN A 113 5.85 -5.40 -1.87
N GLN A 114 6.14 -6.64 -2.25
CA GLN A 114 5.67 -7.21 -3.51
C GLN A 114 4.13 -7.26 -3.56
N GLY A 115 3.48 -7.71 -2.49
CA GLY A 115 2.03 -7.72 -2.41
C GLY A 115 1.40 -6.33 -2.58
N LEU A 116 2.05 -5.28 -2.07
CA LEU A 116 1.61 -3.90 -2.28
C LEU A 116 1.92 -3.38 -3.70
N LEU A 117 3.04 -3.75 -4.30
CA LEU A 117 3.37 -3.41 -5.68
C LEU A 117 2.35 -3.98 -6.66
N ASP A 118 1.99 -5.25 -6.47
CA ASP A 118 0.96 -5.91 -7.28
C ASP A 118 -0.39 -5.23 -7.12
N ARG A 119 -0.70 -4.79 -5.90
CA ARG A 119 -1.91 -4.05 -5.58
C ARG A 119 -1.99 -2.70 -6.30
N MET A 120 -0.95 -1.88 -6.19
CA MET A 120 -0.87 -0.58 -6.89
C MET A 120 -0.96 -0.74 -8.40
N THR A 121 -0.33 -1.78 -8.95
CA THR A 121 -0.41 -2.10 -10.38
C THR A 121 -1.84 -2.50 -10.79
N TRP A 122 -2.53 -3.26 -9.94
CA TRP A 122 -3.94 -3.59 -10.18
C TRP A 122 -4.82 -2.35 -10.15
N GLU A 123 -4.60 -1.44 -9.19
CA GLU A 123 -5.38 -0.18 -9.05
C GLU A 123 -5.23 0.68 -10.29
N GLU A 124 -4.00 0.87 -10.76
CA GLU A 124 -3.69 1.61 -11.96
C GLU A 124 -4.39 1.05 -13.21
N ARG A 125 -4.57 -0.28 -13.27
CA ARG A 125 -5.19 -0.94 -14.43
C ARG A 125 -6.72 -1.00 -14.37
N HIS A 126 -7.31 -1.13 -13.17
CA HIS A 126 -8.73 -1.46 -13.04
C HIS A 126 -9.54 -0.42 -12.26
N LEU A 127 -8.95 0.17 -11.22
CA LEU A 127 -9.67 1.10 -10.34
C LEU A 127 -9.54 2.55 -10.83
N HIS A 128 -8.32 2.98 -11.14
CA HIS A 128 -8.01 4.32 -11.60
C HIS A 128 -8.79 4.74 -12.86
N PRO A 129 -8.99 3.89 -13.89
CA PRO A 129 -9.80 4.26 -15.05
C PRO A 129 -11.24 4.64 -14.69
N LEU A 130 -11.85 3.91 -13.75
CA LEU A 130 -13.21 4.20 -13.29
C LEU A 130 -13.32 5.58 -12.61
N MET A 131 -12.21 6.07 -12.02
CA MET A 131 -12.13 7.39 -11.41
C MET A 131 -11.91 8.53 -12.41
N VAL A 132 -11.42 8.23 -13.62
CA VAL A 132 -11.32 9.21 -14.73
C VAL A 132 -12.69 9.42 -15.39
N ASP A 133 -13.39 8.31 -15.61
CA ASP A 133 -14.67 8.29 -16.33
C ASP A 133 -15.86 8.64 -15.44
N ALA A 134 -15.64 8.71 -14.12
CA ALA A 134 -16.63 9.24 -13.19
C ALA A 134 -16.88 10.73 -13.49
N PRO A 135 -18.13 11.14 -13.79
CA PRO A 135 -18.43 12.55 -13.97
C PRO A 135 -17.99 13.32 -12.73
N ARG A 136 -17.18 14.38 -12.89
CA ARG A 136 -16.95 15.34 -11.81
C ARG A 136 -18.33 15.87 -11.40
N ARG A 137 -18.83 15.46 -10.25
CA ARG A 137 -19.95 16.16 -9.62
C ARG A 137 -19.47 17.59 -9.36
N ALA A 138 -19.98 18.54 -10.13
CA ALA A 138 -20.00 19.94 -9.74
C ALA A 138 -21.06 20.09 -8.67
N ALA A 139 -20.64 20.28 -7.42
CA ALA A 139 -21.40 20.92 -6.34
C ALA A 139 -20.43 21.18 -5.18
#